data_AF-A0A951QLF0-F1
#
_entry.id   AF-A0A951QLF0-F1
#
_cell.length_a   1.000
_cell.length_b   1.000
_cell.length_c   1.000
_cell.angle_alpha   90.00
_cell.angle_beta   90.00
_cell.angle_gamma   90.00
#
_symmetry.space_group_name_H-M   'P 1'
#
loop_
_entity.id
_entity.type
_entity.pdbx_description
1 polymer ?
#
loop_
_entity_poly.entity_id
_entity_poly.type
_entity_poly.pdbx_seq_one_letter_code
_entity_poly.pdbx_strand_id
1 'polypeptide(L)'
;MPKKIEWDEIKKAYLEEAETYASLALRFGVGKSTIEARASAEGWAALKKGKDSGVSRSAFQGTPQKPQIRARSLTVQSIDEIEIIQDAITKLSGDLHVAEPKSAEGVAGAIAKLVELHNRLVPKTASDLADMAIELGIAPADFIRALNSKWQERA
;
A
#
# COMPACT_ATOMS: atom_id res chain seq x y z
N MET A 1 -3.74 -16.96 -39.58
CA MET A 1 -2.58 -16.09 -39.84
C MET A 1 -2.44 -15.12 -38.67
N PRO A 2 -1.29 -15.05 -37.97
CA PRO A 2 -1.13 -14.11 -36.87
C PRO A 2 -1.21 -12.68 -37.42
N LYS A 3 -2.11 -11.86 -36.87
CA LYS A 3 -2.20 -10.44 -37.20
C LYS A 3 -0.85 -9.81 -36.88
N LYS A 4 -0.21 -9.23 -37.90
CA LYS A 4 1.03 -8.48 -37.71
C LYS A 4 0.71 -7.31 -36.79
N ILE A 5 1.43 -7.22 -35.69
CA ILE A 5 1.22 -6.15 -34.71
C ILE A 5 1.93 -4.91 -35.24
N GLU A 6 1.16 -3.90 -35.62
CA GLU A 6 1.67 -2.64 -36.16
C GLU A 6 2.08 -1.71 -35.01
N TRP A 7 3.27 -1.96 -34.48
CA TRP A 7 3.80 -1.27 -33.28
C TRP A 7 3.98 0.25 -33.46
N ASP A 8 4.25 0.70 -34.68
CA ASP A 8 4.42 2.13 -34.97
C ASP A 8 3.10 2.90 -34.83
N GLU A 9 1.97 2.28 -35.16
CA GLU A 9 0.64 2.86 -34.99
C GLU A 9 0.26 2.94 -33.50
N ILE A 10 0.55 1.89 -32.73
CA ILE A 10 0.32 1.85 -31.27
C ILE A 10 1.13 2.95 -30.58
N LYS A 11 2.40 3.12 -30.98
CA LYS A 11 3.29 4.16 -30.45
C LYS A 11 2.77 5.55 -30.78
N LYS A 12 2.32 5.78 -32.02
CA LYS A 12 1.75 7.06 -32.45
C LYS A 12 0.50 7.40 -31.65
N ALA A 13 -0.45 6.46 -31.52
CA ALA A 13 -1.67 6.65 -30.75
C ALA A 13 -1.39 6.96 -29.26
N TYR A 14 -0.40 6.29 -28.65
CA TYR A 14 0.02 6.58 -27.27
C TYR A 14 0.59 8.00 -27.07
N LEU A 15 1.39 8.45 -28.04
CA LEU A 15 2.11 9.73 -27.97
C LEU A 15 1.26 10.92 -28.42
N GLU A 16 0.27 10.73 -29.29
CA GLU A 16 -0.50 11.82 -29.92
C GLU A 16 -1.95 11.90 -29.46
N GLU A 17 -2.64 10.77 -29.26
CA GLU A 17 -4.08 10.73 -28.95
C GLU A 17 -4.36 10.68 -27.44
N ALA A 18 -3.33 10.86 -26.61
CA ALA A 18 -3.38 10.76 -25.14
C ALA A 18 -4.00 9.45 -24.60
N GLU A 19 -4.03 8.40 -25.42
CA GLU A 19 -4.61 7.11 -25.06
C GLU A 19 -3.81 6.38 -23.96
N THR A 20 -4.53 5.58 -23.16
CA THR A 20 -3.93 4.75 -22.10
C THR A 20 -3.53 3.38 -22.67
N TYR A 21 -2.59 2.69 -22.01
CA TYR A 21 -2.21 1.34 -22.44
C TYR A 21 -3.38 0.35 -22.46
N ALA A 22 -4.41 0.58 -21.63
CA ALA A 22 -5.63 -0.23 -21.61
C ALA A 22 -6.50 0.00 -22.85
N SER A 23 -6.63 1.24 -23.33
CA SER A 23 -7.41 1.53 -24.57
C SER A 23 -6.68 1.01 -25.80
N LEU A 24 -5.35 1.15 -25.85
CA LEU A 24 -4.52 0.60 -26.94
C LEU A 24 -4.56 -0.93 -27.00
N ALA A 25 -4.56 -1.60 -25.84
CA ALA A 25 -4.67 -3.05 -25.75
C ALA A 25 -5.99 -3.56 -26.36
N LEU A 26 -7.11 -2.88 -26.07
CA LEU A 26 -8.42 -3.22 -26.62
C LEU A 26 -8.50 -2.92 -28.12
N ARG A 27 -7.97 -1.76 -28.55
CA ARG A 27 -8.03 -1.30 -29.95
C ARG A 27 -7.20 -2.17 -30.90
N PHE A 28 -6.00 -2.56 -30.48
CA PHE A 28 -5.07 -3.35 -31.31
C PHE A 28 -5.11 -4.85 -31.02
N GLY A 29 -5.90 -5.29 -30.03
CA GLY A 29 -6.03 -6.70 -29.66
C GLY A 29 -4.74 -7.31 -29.11
N VAL A 30 -3.94 -6.50 -28.41
CA VAL A 30 -2.65 -6.88 -27.82
C VAL A 30 -2.76 -6.86 -26.30
N GLY A 31 -2.11 -7.80 -25.60
CA GLY A 31 -2.08 -7.81 -24.14
C GLY A 31 -1.49 -6.51 -23.57
N LYS A 32 -2.17 -5.93 -22.57
CA LYS A 32 -1.73 -4.70 -21.89
C LYS A 32 -0.28 -4.79 -21.40
N SER A 33 0.10 -5.92 -20.80
CA SER A 33 1.47 -6.19 -20.33
C SER A 33 2.50 -6.20 -21.46
N THR A 34 2.11 -6.63 -22.67
CA THR A 34 2.98 -6.63 -23.85
C THR A 34 3.24 -5.21 -24.34
N ILE A 35 2.21 -4.35 -24.33
CA ILE A 35 2.36 -2.93 -24.67
C ILE A 35 3.21 -2.22 -23.61
N GLU A 36 2.98 -2.47 -22.33
CA GLU A 36 3.75 -1.87 -21.22
C GLU A 36 5.23 -2.26 -21.27
N ALA A 37 5.53 -3.54 -21.50
CA ALA A 37 6.90 -4.02 -21.64
C ALA A 37 7.63 -3.33 -22.81
N ARG A 38 6.95 -3.17 -23.95
CA ARG A 38 7.52 -2.53 -25.13
C ARG A 38 7.68 -1.01 -24.95
N ALA A 39 6.66 -0.34 -24.40
CA ALA A 39 6.68 1.08 -24.10
C ALA A 39 7.77 1.44 -23.08
N SER A 40 8.02 0.55 -22.11
CA SER A 40 9.12 0.69 -21.16
C SER A 40 10.49 0.49 -21.83
N ALA A 41 10.63 -0.49 -22.73
CA ALA A 41 11.89 -0.76 -23.42
C ALA A 41 12.29 0.38 -24.37
N GLU A 42 11.31 1.02 -25.01
CA GLU A 42 11.51 2.14 -25.93
C GLU A 42 11.35 3.53 -25.28
N GLY A 43 11.10 3.59 -23.97
CA GLY A 43 11.02 4.85 -23.22
C GLY A 43 9.91 5.80 -23.67
N TRP A 44 8.74 5.28 -24.07
CA TRP A 44 7.66 6.10 -24.64
C TRP A 44 7.18 7.21 -23.67
N ALA A 45 7.19 6.95 -22.36
CA ALA A 45 6.85 7.95 -21.36
C ALA A 45 7.83 9.15 -21.34
N ALA A 46 9.12 8.92 -21.61
CA ALA A 46 10.13 9.98 -21.71
C ALA A 46 9.95 10.79 -23.01
N LEU A 47 9.58 10.12 -24.11
CA LEU A 47 9.24 10.77 -25.38
C LEU A 47 8.00 11.66 -25.28
N LYS A 48 6.97 11.21 -24.53
CA LYS A 48 5.76 11.98 -24.25
C LYS A 48 6.07 13.22 -23.42
N LYS A 49 6.85 13.04 -22.34
CA LYS A 49 7.31 14.15 -21.47
C LYS A 49 8.17 15.17 -22.22
N GLY A 50 8.99 14.72 -23.17
CA GLY A 50 9.80 15.60 -24.02
C GLY A 50 9.00 16.38 -25.08
N LYS A 51 7.77 15.95 -25.40
CA LYS A 51 6.85 16.63 -26.33
C LYS A 51 6.01 17.70 -25.61
N ASP A 52 5.61 17.42 -24.37
CA ASP A 52 4.86 18.37 -23.51
C ASP A 52 5.75 19.44 -22.87
N SER A 53 7.06 19.18 -22.77
CA SER A 53 8.05 20.12 -22.26
C SER A 53 8.73 20.85 -23.41
N GLY A 54 8.11 21.91 -23.91
CA GLY A 54 8.85 22.91 -24.67
C GLY A 54 10.05 23.40 -23.86
N VAL A 55 11.23 23.43 -24.48
CA VAL A 55 12.50 24.01 -23.97
C VAL A 55 13.36 23.08 -23.09
N SER A 56 14.34 22.40 -23.69
CA SER A 56 15.76 22.83 -23.71
C SER A 56 16.67 21.66 -24.11
N ARG A 57 17.26 21.76 -25.31
CA ARG A 57 18.42 20.95 -25.70
C ARG A 57 19.60 21.36 -24.81
N SER A 58 20.01 20.49 -23.90
CA SER A 58 21.38 20.53 -23.39
C SER A 58 22.05 19.22 -23.71
N ALA A 59 23.12 19.32 -24.51
CA ALA A 59 24.00 18.23 -24.86
C ALA A 59 24.61 17.62 -23.60
N PHE A 60 24.61 16.29 -23.49
CA PHE A 60 25.47 15.61 -22.54
C PHE A 60 26.29 14.56 -23.29
N GLN A 61 27.56 14.91 -23.47
CA GLN A 61 28.64 14.01 -23.87
C GLN A 61 28.77 12.89 -22.84
N GLY A 62 29.13 11.71 -23.35
CA GLY A 62 29.18 10.47 -22.58
C GLY A 62 30.27 10.46 -21.51
N THR A 63 29.91 9.81 -20.41
CA THR A 63 30.83 8.95 -19.64
C THR A 63 30.04 7.71 -19.20
N PRO A 64 30.63 6.50 -19.21
CA PRO A 64 29.96 5.32 -18.70
C PRO A 64 29.94 5.40 -17.16
N GLN A 65 28.89 6.02 -16.60
CA GLN A 65 28.62 5.91 -15.18
C GLN A 65 28.23 4.46 -14.89
N LYS A 66 29.00 3.82 -14.00
CA LYS A 66 28.65 2.57 -13.31
C LYS A 66 27.15 2.59 -12.98
N PRO A 67 26.41 1.50 -13.22
CA PRO A 67 24.99 1.47 -12.89
C PRO A 67 24.84 1.68 -11.38
N GLN A 68 24.50 2.91 -10.99
CA GLN A 68 23.91 3.14 -9.68
C GLN A 68 22.59 2.39 -9.72
N ILE A 69 22.54 1.28 -9.00
CA ILE A 69 21.31 0.58 -8.66
C ILE A 69 20.48 1.60 -7.88
N ARG A 70 19.72 2.43 -8.60
CA ARG A 70 18.65 3.21 -8.00
C ARG A 70 17.64 2.16 -7.59
N ALA A 71 17.61 1.87 -6.29
CA ALA A 71 16.53 1.12 -5.68
C ALA A 71 15.24 1.66 -6.31
N ARG A 72 14.50 0.78 -6.99
CA ARG A 72 13.14 1.11 -7.43
C ARG A 72 12.49 1.67 -6.18
N SER A 73 12.16 2.96 -6.21
CA SER A 73 11.19 3.50 -5.27
C SER A 73 9.96 2.66 -5.53
N LEU A 74 9.79 1.63 -4.69
CA LEU A 74 8.50 1.07 -4.42
C LEU A 74 7.68 2.30 -4.10
N THR A 75 6.76 2.66 -5.00
CA THR A 75 5.58 3.40 -4.61
C THR A 75 5.00 2.61 -3.46
N VAL A 76 5.36 3.01 -2.25
CA VAL A 76 4.73 2.59 -1.03
C VAL A 76 3.31 3.09 -1.21
N GLN A 77 2.43 2.24 -1.76
CA GLN A 77 1.03 2.33 -1.41
C GLN A 77 1.05 2.42 0.10
N SER A 78 0.54 3.52 0.67
CA SER A 78 0.46 3.68 2.11
C SER A 78 -0.30 2.46 2.60
N ILE A 79 0.43 1.51 3.18
CA ILE A 79 -0.14 0.31 3.71
C ILE A 79 -0.95 0.78 4.91
N ASP A 80 -2.26 0.60 4.88
CA ASP A 80 -3.09 0.82 6.04
C ASP A 80 -2.86 -0.35 7.00
N GLU A 81 -1.89 -0.18 7.89
CA GLU A 81 -1.49 -1.19 8.87
C GLU A 81 -2.66 -1.57 9.79
N ILE A 82 -3.61 -0.65 10.03
CA ILE A 82 -4.79 -0.89 10.85
C ILE A 82 -5.76 -1.79 10.10
N GLU A 83 -6.04 -1.50 8.83
CA GLU A 83 -6.91 -2.31 7.97
C GLU A 83 -6.37 -3.74 7.85
N ILE A 84 -5.05 -3.91 7.68
CA ILE A 84 -4.42 -5.23 7.59
C ILE A 84 -4.58 -6.01 8.90
N ILE A 85 -4.38 -5.38 10.05
CA ILE A 85 -4.50 -6.07 11.34
C ILE A 85 -5.95 -6.44 11.62
N GLN A 86 -6.91 -5.57 11.30
CA GLN A 86 -8.33 -5.86 11.45
C GLN A 86 -8.76 -7.03 10.55
N ASP A 87 -8.36 -7.03 9.28
CA ASP A 87 -8.61 -8.12 8.35
C ASP A 87 -7.97 -9.44 8.83
N ALA A 88 -6.75 -9.39 9.37
CA ALA A 88 -6.09 -10.55 9.96
C ALA A 88 -6.83 -11.10 11.18
N ILE A 89 -7.33 -10.24 12.09
CA ILE A 89 -8.12 -10.66 13.25
C ILE A 89 -9.43 -11.33 12.79
N THR A 90 -10.14 -10.71 11.85
CA THR A 90 -11.42 -11.24 11.34
C THR A 90 -11.23 -12.57 10.64
N LYS A 91 -10.20 -12.69 9.79
CA LYS A 91 -9.89 -13.96 9.10
C LYS A 91 -9.53 -15.06 10.09
N LEU A 92 -8.62 -14.79 11.03
CA LEU A 92 -8.21 -15.80 12.00
C LEU A 92 -9.37 -16.26 12.88
N SER A 93 -10.26 -15.32 13.28
CA SER A 93 -11.47 -15.60 14.05
C SER A 93 -12.52 -16.38 13.26
N GLY A 94 -12.66 -16.11 11.96
CA GLY A 94 -13.54 -16.85 11.06
C GLY A 94 -13.01 -18.26 10.77
N ASP A 95 -11.73 -18.39 10.47
CA ASP A 95 -11.07 -19.64 10.12
C ASP A 95 -11.06 -20.65 11.27
N LEU A 96 -11.03 -20.16 12.52
CA LEU A 96 -11.24 -20.95 13.74
C LEU A 96 -12.50 -21.82 13.72
N HIS A 97 -13.56 -21.38 13.03
CA HIS A 97 -14.81 -22.11 12.91
C HIS A 97 -14.85 -23.07 11.70
N VAL A 98 -13.96 -22.86 10.72
CA VAL A 98 -13.93 -23.61 9.45
C VAL A 98 -12.94 -24.76 9.51
N ALA A 99 -11.80 -24.58 10.19
CA ALA A 99 -10.80 -25.61 10.39
C ALA A 99 -10.28 -25.58 11.82
N GLU A 100 -10.35 -26.72 12.50
CA GLU A 100 -9.87 -26.83 13.87
C GLU A 100 -8.35 -26.55 13.88
N PRO A 101 -7.90 -25.53 14.64
CA PRO A 101 -6.50 -25.16 14.62
C PRO A 101 -5.65 -26.26 15.24
N LYS A 102 -4.43 -26.44 14.72
CA LYS A 102 -3.47 -27.43 15.24
C LYS A 102 -3.13 -27.24 16.72
N SER A 103 -3.33 -26.02 17.25
CA SER A 103 -3.18 -25.68 18.66
C SER A 103 -4.03 -24.46 19.00
N ALA A 104 -4.92 -24.62 19.98
CA ALA A 104 -5.72 -23.52 20.52
C ALA A 104 -4.83 -22.43 21.17
N GLU A 105 -3.73 -22.84 21.82
CA GLU A 105 -2.77 -21.92 22.46
C GLU A 105 -2.06 -21.04 21.42
N GLY A 106 -1.67 -21.63 20.28
CA GLY A 106 -1.02 -20.91 19.19
C GLY A 106 -1.95 -19.84 18.58
N VAL A 107 -3.23 -20.17 18.43
CA VAL A 107 -4.23 -19.20 17.93
C VAL A 107 -4.52 -18.11 18.95
N ALA A 108 -4.72 -18.47 20.22
CA ALA A 108 -4.93 -17.48 21.29
C ALA A 108 -3.75 -16.50 21.38
N GLY A 109 -2.51 -17.00 21.27
CA GLY A 109 -1.30 -16.17 21.23
C GLY A 109 -1.23 -15.24 20.02
N ALA A 110 -1.59 -15.74 18.83
CA ALA A 110 -1.63 -14.93 17.61
C ALA A 110 -2.68 -13.81 17.70
N ILE A 111 -3.89 -14.10 18.18
CA ILE A 111 -4.94 -13.10 18.38
C ILE A 111 -4.50 -12.06 19.41
N ALA A 112 -3.98 -12.50 20.56
CA ALA A 112 -3.49 -11.59 21.59
C ALA A 112 -2.42 -10.63 21.04
N LYS A 113 -1.52 -11.13 20.16
CA LYS A 113 -0.48 -10.31 19.54
C LYS A 113 -1.04 -9.31 18.53
N LEU A 114 -2.02 -9.70 17.72
CA LEU A 114 -2.68 -8.80 16.78
C LEU A 114 -3.43 -7.69 17.51
N VAL A 115 -4.13 -8.01 18.60
CA VAL A 115 -4.81 -7.02 19.45
C VAL A 115 -3.81 -6.07 20.11
N GLU A 116 -2.68 -6.57 20.60
CA GLU A 116 -1.60 -5.74 21.15
C GLU A 116 -1.06 -4.76 20.10
N LEU A 117 -0.80 -5.24 18.88
CA LEU A 117 -0.32 -4.41 17.77
C LEU A 117 -1.35 -3.36 17.36
N HIS A 118 -2.63 -3.73 17.26
CA HIS A 118 -3.73 -2.79 17.00
C HIS A 118 -3.76 -1.67 18.04
N ASN A 119 -3.72 -2.00 19.33
CA ASN A 119 -3.76 -1.02 20.42
C ASN A 119 -2.53 -0.10 20.46
N ARG A 120 -1.40 -0.52 19.88
CA ARG A 120 -0.21 0.33 19.75
C ARG A 120 -0.32 1.32 18.60
N LEU A 121 -0.94 0.90 17.49
CA LEU A 121 -1.15 1.76 16.32
C LEU A 121 -2.29 2.75 16.53
N VAL A 122 -3.29 2.36 17.33
CA VAL A 122 -4.39 3.24 17.76
C VAL A 122 -4.37 3.33 19.29
N PRO A 123 -3.50 4.16 19.88
CA PRO A 123 -3.50 4.37 21.32
C PRO A 123 -4.86 4.95 21.73
N LYS A 124 -5.47 4.34 22.75
CA LYS A 124 -6.74 4.83 23.31
C LYS A 124 -6.59 6.27 23.78
N THR A 125 -7.53 7.11 23.36
CA THR A 125 -7.63 8.49 23.82
C THR A 125 -8.14 8.54 25.27
N ALA A 126 -8.00 9.70 25.91
CA ALA A 126 -8.58 9.91 27.24
C ALA A 126 -10.11 9.72 27.25
N SER A 127 -10.79 10.03 26.14
CA SER A 127 -12.23 9.79 25.98
C SER A 127 -12.52 8.30 25.96
N ASP A 128 -11.78 7.51 25.15
CA ASP A 128 -11.99 6.06 25.06
C ASP A 128 -11.79 5.35 26.40
N LEU A 129 -10.87 5.85 27.23
CA LEU A 129 -10.64 5.34 28.58
C LEU A 129 -11.77 5.70 29.53
N ALA A 130 -12.37 6.89 29.39
CA ALA A 130 -13.52 7.31 30.18
C ALA A 130 -14.78 6.50 29.81
N ASP A 131 -15.02 6.30 28.52
CA ASP A 131 -16.13 5.48 28.02
C ASP A 131 -16.02 4.03 28.53
N MET A 132 -14.81 3.44 28.47
CA MET A 132 -14.54 2.12 29.01
C MET A 132 -14.75 2.05 30.53
N ALA A 133 -14.37 3.08 31.29
CA ALA A 133 -14.60 3.12 32.72
C ALA A 133 -16.10 3.17 33.07
N ILE A 134 -16.89 3.89 32.27
CA ILE A 134 -18.35 3.94 32.41
C ILE A 134 -18.97 2.58 32.11
N GLU A 135 -18.58 1.93 31.01
CA GLU A 135 -19.08 0.59 30.63
C GLU A 135 -18.77 -0.47 31.70
N LEU A 136 -17.60 -0.38 32.33
CA LEU A 136 -17.20 -1.28 33.42
C LEU A 136 -17.84 -0.94 34.77
N GLY A 137 -18.67 0.11 34.84
CA GLY A 137 -19.34 0.54 36.07
C GLY A 137 -18.39 1.10 37.13
N ILE A 138 -17.22 1.60 36.70
CA ILE A 138 -16.24 2.19 37.61
C ILE A 138 -16.71 3.59 38.00
N ALA A 139 -16.81 3.83 39.31
CA ALA A 139 -17.19 5.14 39.81
C ALA A 139 -16.11 6.20 39.43
N PRO A 140 -16.50 7.41 39.00
CA PRO A 140 -15.55 8.45 38.59
C PRO A 140 -14.49 8.75 39.65
N ALA A 141 -14.86 8.77 40.92
CA ALA A 141 -13.95 9.03 42.03
C ALA A 141 -12.85 7.97 42.15
N ASP A 142 -13.19 6.70 41.95
CA ASP A 142 -12.22 5.60 42.01
C ASP A 142 -11.27 5.63 40.81
N PHE A 143 -11.78 5.96 39.63
CA PHE A 143 -10.98 6.12 38.41
C PHE A 143 -9.94 7.25 38.58
N ILE A 144 -10.36 8.43 39.04
CA ILE A 144 -9.46 9.57 39.26
C ILE A 144 -8.45 9.28 40.38
N ARG A 145 -8.86 8.59 41.45
CA ARG A 145 -7.94 8.18 42.52
C ARG A 145 -6.84 7.26 41.99
N ALA A 146 -7.20 6.24 41.19
CA ALA A 146 -6.23 5.32 40.59
C ALA A 146 -5.28 6.05 39.62
N LEU A 147 -5.82 6.97 38.81
CA LEU A 147 -5.05 7.78 37.87
C LEU A 147 -3.97 8.61 38.59
N ASN A 148 -4.36 9.32 39.65
CA ASN A 148 -3.46 10.14 40.45
C ASN A 148 -2.37 9.30 41.13
N SER A 149 -2.75 8.15 41.70
CA SER A 149 -1.78 7.22 42.32
C SER A 149 -0.72 6.77 41.32
N LYS A 150 -1.13 6.39 40.09
CA LYS A 150 -0.21 5.94 39.04
C LYS A 150 0.72 7.05 38.53
N TRP A 151 0.26 8.30 38.54
CA TRP A 151 1.10 9.44 38.18
C TRP A 151 2.17 9.72 39.23
N GLN A 152 1.83 9.61 40.52
CA GLN A 152 2.78 9.79 41.61
C GLN A 152 3.84 8.68 41.67
N GLU A 153 3.50 7.44 41.30
CA GLU A 153 4.47 6.34 41.20
C GLU A 153 5.51 6.53 40.09
N ARG A 154 5.22 7.39 39.09
CA ARG A 154 6.10 7.65 37.93
C ARG A 154 6.87 8.96 38.03
N ALA A 155 6.54 9.82 38.99
CA ALA A 155 7.20 11.10 39.25
C ALA A 155 8.36 10.93 40.23
#